data_AF-A0A7V8YBV2-F1
#
_entry.id   AF-A0A7V8YBV2-F1
#
_cell.length_a   1.000
_cell.length_b   1.000
_cell.length_c   1.000
_cell.angle_alpha   90.00
_cell.angle_beta   90.00
_cell.angle_gamma   90.00
#
_symmetry.space_group_name_H-M   'P 1'
#
loop_
_entity.id
_entity.type
_entity.pdbx_description
1 polymer ?
#
loop_
_entity_poly.entity_id
_entity_poly.type
_entity_poly.pdbx_seq_one_letter_code
_entity_poly.pdbx_strand_id
1 'polypeptide(L)'
;MQRTFAGGLRGACAAPAFSLLAACSGAGDLSTAPTPLEPLVLTVESPVADSWLGDATSVTVSGHVTRPDAWVWVEGMRANVGPAGNFSVELPVPGPYRIVDVEA
;
A
#
# COMPACT_ATOMS: atom_id res chain seq x y z
N MET A 1 -60.92 42.73 -18.07
CA MET A 1 -59.77 42.67 -17.13
C MET A 1 -58.53 42.28 -17.94
N GLN A 2 -58.04 43.07 -18.90
CA GLN A 2 -57.12 44.22 -18.77
C GLN A 2 -55.95 44.03 -17.79
N ARG A 3 -54.77 43.82 -18.38
CA ARG A 3 -53.41 44.33 -18.05
C ARG A 3 -52.42 43.56 -18.93
N THR A 4 -52.21 43.93 -20.19
CA THR A 4 -51.35 45.05 -20.65
C THR A 4 -50.02 45.09 -19.91
N PHE A 5 -48.99 44.50 -20.52
CA PHE A 5 -47.61 44.97 -20.39
C PHE A 5 -47.13 45.42 -21.76
N ALA A 6 -46.80 46.70 -21.82
CA ALA A 6 -46.17 47.39 -22.93
C ALA A 6 -44.66 47.41 -22.72
N GLY A 7 -43.91 47.50 -23.82
CA GLY A 7 -42.46 47.68 -23.88
C GLY A 7 -41.83 46.52 -24.62
N GLY A 8 -41.44 46.63 -25.89
CA GLY A 8 -40.76 47.75 -26.55
C GLY A 8 -39.41 47.20 -27.02
N LEU A 9 -39.38 46.70 -28.26
CA LEU A 9 -38.64 47.30 -29.37
C LEU A 9 -37.12 47.08 -29.32
N ARG A 10 -36.66 46.22 -30.25
CA ARG A 10 -35.62 46.50 -31.29
C ARG A 10 -34.59 45.38 -31.37
N GLY A 11 -34.25 45.07 -32.61
CA GLY A 11 -33.00 44.40 -32.94
C GLY A 11 -33.18 43.05 -33.60
N ALA A 12 -33.76 43.05 -34.81
CA ALA A 12 -33.35 42.07 -35.79
C ALA A 12 -31.86 42.31 -36.09
N CYS A 13 -31.01 41.39 -35.65
CA CYS A 13 -29.75 41.11 -36.31
C CYS A 13 -29.70 39.61 -36.51
N ALA A 14 -29.96 39.22 -37.75
CA ALA A 14 -29.66 37.90 -38.26
C ALA A 14 -28.20 37.58 -37.95
N ALA A 15 -27.97 36.53 -37.18
CA ALA A 15 -26.69 35.87 -37.07
C ALA A 15 -26.93 34.36 -37.29
N PRO A 16 -26.21 33.73 -38.22
CA PRO A 16 -26.43 32.35 -38.61
C PRO A 16 -25.98 31.39 -37.51
N ALA A 17 -26.66 30.24 -37.48
CA ALA A 17 -26.26 28.99 -36.83
C ALA A 17 -24.88 29.03 -36.15
N PHE A 18 -24.85 29.30 -34.84
CA PHE A 18 -23.67 29.05 -34.03
C PHE A 18 -23.87 27.74 -33.28
N SER A 19 -23.05 26.78 -33.67
CA SER A 19 -22.98 25.43 -33.18
C SER A 19 -23.03 25.35 -31.66
N LEU A 20 -23.80 24.37 -31.18
CA LEU A 20 -23.72 23.80 -29.84
C LEU A 20 -22.26 23.46 -29.51
N LEU A 21 -21.56 24.37 -28.82
CA LEU A 21 -20.35 24.01 -28.08
C LEU A 21 -20.81 23.54 -26.71
N ALA A 22 -21.00 22.22 -26.63
CA ALA A 22 -21.10 21.49 -25.39
C ALA A 22 -19.97 21.94 -24.45
N ALA A 23 -20.34 22.47 -23.29
CA ALA A 23 -19.43 22.60 -22.16
C ALA A 23 -19.07 21.17 -21.72
N CYS A 24 -17.98 20.65 -22.29
CA CYS A 24 -17.42 19.38 -21.85
C CYS A 24 -16.73 19.65 -20.51
N SER A 25 -17.48 19.46 -19.43
CA SER A 25 -16.95 19.21 -18.09
C SER A 25 -16.17 17.89 -18.12
N GLY A 26 -14.89 17.98 -18.51
CA GLY A 26 -13.92 16.88 -18.44
C GLY A 26 -13.39 16.76 -17.01
N ALA A 27 -13.92 15.77 -16.32
CA ALA A 27 -13.47 15.34 -15.01
C ALA A 27 -12.01 14.86 -15.03
N GLY A 28 -11.28 15.18 -13.96
CA GLY A 28 -10.30 14.30 -13.32
C GLY A 28 -9.08 13.89 -14.13
N ASP A 29 -7.98 14.62 -13.94
CA ASP A 29 -6.64 14.04 -14.05
C ASP A 29 -5.87 14.32 -12.76
N LEU A 30 -6.35 13.73 -11.67
CA LEU A 30 -5.45 13.29 -10.61
C LEU A 30 -4.79 12.01 -11.12
N SER A 31 -3.81 12.19 -12.01
CA SER A 31 -2.89 11.15 -12.40
C SER A 31 -2.02 10.84 -11.18
N THR A 32 -2.59 10.10 -10.23
CA THR A 32 -1.84 9.39 -9.22
C THR A 32 -1.09 8.31 -9.99
N ALA A 33 0.12 8.64 -10.47
CA ALA A 33 1.05 7.62 -10.94
C ALA A 33 1.05 6.51 -9.88
N PRO A 34 0.92 5.23 -10.27
CA PRO A 34 0.96 4.16 -9.29
C PRO A 34 2.29 4.28 -8.53
N THR A 35 2.20 4.53 -7.22
CA THR A 35 3.37 4.59 -6.36
C THR A 35 4.16 3.31 -6.59
N PRO A 36 5.46 3.39 -6.96
CA PRO A 36 6.27 2.20 -7.15
C PRO A 36 6.18 1.33 -5.90
N LEU A 37 5.71 0.09 -6.06
CA LEU A 37 5.70 -0.90 -4.99
C LEU A 37 7.14 -1.16 -4.58
N GLU A 38 7.49 -0.79 -3.34
CA GLU A 38 8.80 -1.11 -2.78
C GLU A 38 8.95 -2.64 -2.73
N PRO A 39 10.11 -3.19 -3.14
CA PRO A 39 10.34 -4.63 -3.08
C PRO A 39 10.20 -5.11 -1.63
N LEU A 40 9.56 -6.27 -1.47
CA LEU A 40 9.56 -6.98 -0.20
C LEU A 40 10.97 -7.50 0.06
N VAL A 41 11.61 -6.98 1.09
CA VAL A 41 12.92 -7.42 1.55
C VAL A 41 12.79 -7.90 2.98
N LEU A 42 13.20 -9.14 3.22
CA LEU A 42 13.27 -9.77 4.52
C LEU A 42 14.75 -9.86 4.93
N THR A 43 15.07 -9.34 6.11
CA THR A 43 16.41 -9.44 6.70
C THR A 43 16.29 -10.14 8.05
N VAL A 44 17.06 -11.21 8.25
CA VAL A 44 17.20 -11.87 9.55
C VAL A 44 18.44 -11.31 10.24
N GLU A 45 18.26 -10.73 11.42
CA GLU A 45 19.34 -10.12 12.22
C GLU A 45 19.89 -11.09 13.26
N SER A 46 19.04 -11.96 13.81
CA SER A 46 19.41 -12.99 14.77
C SER A 46 18.57 -14.25 14.54
N PRO A 47 19.13 -15.45 14.72
CA PRO A 47 20.55 -15.73 14.92
C PRO A 47 21.38 -15.46 13.66
N VAL A 48 22.67 -15.14 13.82
CA VAL A 48 23.59 -15.06 12.69
C VAL A 48 23.77 -16.46 12.10
N ALA A 49 23.88 -16.55 10.76
CA ALA A 49 24.17 -17.82 10.10
C ALA A 49 25.40 -18.49 10.72
N ASP A 50 25.31 -19.81 10.92
CA ASP A 50 26.35 -20.66 11.53
C ASP A 50 26.75 -20.28 12.98
N SER A 51 25.94 -19.48 13.67
CA SER A 51 26.20 -19.18 15.09
C SER A 51 25.92 -20.38 15.99
N TRP A 52 26.82 -20.59 16.95
CA TRP A 52 26.66 -21.63 17.98
C TRP A 52 25.71 -21.13 19.08
N LEU A 53 24.61 -21.85 19.29
CA LEU A 53 23.59 -21.52 20.29
C LEU A 53 23.84 -22.17 21.67
N GLY A 54 24.91 -22.96 21.83
CA GLY A 54 25.20 -23.65 23.08
C GLY A 54 24.17 -24.71 23.44
N ASP A 55 23.87 -24.78 24.73
CA ASP A 55 22.85 -25.69 25.30
C ASP A 55 21.46 -25.04 25.35
N ALA A 56 21.24 -23.95 24.58
CA ALA A 56 19.97 -23.26 24.56
C ALA A 56 18.87 -24.15 23.96
N THR A 57 17.77 -24.32 24.71
CA THR A 57 16.61 -25.09 24.28
C THR A 57 15.64 -24.27 23.44
N SER A 58 15.83 -22.95 23.36
CA SER A 58 15.11 -22.05 22.49
C SER A 58 16.03 -20.98 21.89
N VAL A 59 15.68 -20.49 20.71
CA VAL A 59 16.35 -19.39 20.02
C VAL A 59 15.33 -18.33 19.63
N THR A 60 15.67 -17.07 19.85
CA THR A 60 14.88 -15.95 19.34
C THR A 60 15.37 -15.60 17.94
N VAL A 61 14.50 -15.81 16.96
CA VAL A 61 14.69 -15.33 15.59
C VAL A 61 14.11 -13.93 15.51
N SER A 62 14.95 -12.96 15.15
CA SER A 62 14.53 -11.58 14.98
C SER A 62 15.05 -11.00 13.67
N GLY A 63 14.31 -10.05 13.14
CA GLY A 63 14.68 -9.39 11.90
C GLY A 63 13.75 -8.25 11.54
N HIS A 64 13.89 -7.81 10.29
CA HIS A 64 13.18 -6.69 9.74
C HIS A 64 12.63 -7.05 8.35
N VAL A 65 11.38 -6.71 8.10
CA VAL A 65 10.74 -6.73 6.78
C VAL A 65 10.39 -5.30 6.34
N THR A 66 10.72 -4.93 5.10
CA THR A 66 10.44 -3.57 4.56
C THR A 66 8.95 -3.24 4.48
N ARG A 67 8.12 -4.29 4.43
CA ARG A 67 6.67 -4.20 4.34
C ARG A 67 6.00 -4.70 5.62
N PRO A 68 5.51 -3.82 6.49
CA PRO A 68 4.85 -4.22 7.73
C PRO A 68 3.50 -4.93 7.50
N ASP A 69 2.96 -4.88 6.28
CA ASP A 69 1.75 -5.61 5.87
C ASP A 69 2.02 -7.05 5.41
N ALA A 70 3.29 -7.46 5.30
CA ALA A 70 3.69 -8.81 4.89
C ALA A 70 3.45 -9.86 5.99
N TRP A 71 3.31 -11.12 5.58
CA TRP A 71 3.14 -12.24 6.51
C TRP A 71 4.45 -13.00 6.62
N VAL A 72 5.14 -12.83 7.74
CA VAL A 72 6.38 -13.56 8.01
C VAL A 72 6.07 -14.91 8.66
N TRP A 73 6.69 -15.96 8.12
CA TRP A 73 6.64 -17.32 8.64
C TRP A 73 8.04 -17.76 9.02
N VAL A 74 8.18 -18.30 10.23
CA VAL A 74 9.43 -18.84 10.76
C VAL A 74 9.15 -20.30 11.12
N GLU A 75 9.74 -21.25 10.39
CA GLU A 75 9.49 -22.69 10.61
C GLU A 75 7.99 -23.07 10.59
N GLY A 76 7.21 -22.42 9.72
CA GLY A 76 5.76 -22.60 9.64
C GLY A 76 4.96 -21.94 10.77
N MET A 77 5.60 -21.24 11.71
CA MET A 77 4.93 -20.41 12.71
C MET A 77 4.84 -18.97 12.23
N ARG A 78 3.63 -18.41 12.27
CA ARG A 78 3.40 -17.03 11.87
C ARG A 78 4.02 -16.06 12.87
N ALA A 79 4.98 -15.25 12.42
CA ALA A 79 5.57 -14.18 13.21
C ALA A 79 4.64 -12.96 13.27
N ASN A 80 4.62 -12.27 14.41
CA ASN A 80 3.96 -10.98 14.50
C ASN A 80 4.94 -9.88 14.03
N VAL A 81 4.54 -9.15 12.98
CA VAL A 81 5.31 -8.05 12.43
C VAL A 81 4.81 -6.75 13.05
N GLY A 82 5.72 -6.01 13.69
CA GLY A 82 5.43 -4.71 14.27
C GLY A 82 5.19 -3.63 13.21
N PRO A 83 4.64 -2.47 13.62
CA PRO A 83 4.35 -1.36 12.70
C PRO A 83 5.62 -0.77 12.05
N ALA A 84 6.80 -1.03 12.61
CA ALA A 84 8.10 -0.65 12.05
C ALA A 84 8.76 -1.77 11.23
N GLY A 85 8.05 -2.86 10.92
CA GLY A 85 8.59 -3.99 10.15
C GLY A 85 9.46 -4.96 10.97
N ASN A 86 9.67 -4.71 12.26
CA ASN A 86 10.42 -5.60 13.14
C ASN A 86 9.59 -6.83 13.51
N PHE A 87 10.19 -8.02 13.47
CA PHE A 87 9.56 -9.26 13.95
C PHE A 87 10.48 -10.00 14.90
N SER A 88 9.89 -10.77 15.80
CA SER A 88 10.61 -11.63 16.74
C SER A 88 9.76 -12.86 17.04
N VAL A 89 10.37 -14.04 16.94
CA VAL A 89 9.73 -15.32 17.24
C VAL A 89 10.69 -16.15 18.07
N GLU A 90 10.21 -16.68 19.18
CA GLU A 90 10.94 -17.68 19.95
C GLU A 90 10.64 -19.07 19.39
N LEU A 91 11.69 -19.79 18.98
CA LEU A 91 11.61 -21.14 18.46
C LEU A 91 12.26 -22.12 19.45
N PRO A 92 11.62 -23.25 19.75
CA PRO A 92 12.31 -24.34 20.44
C PRO A 92 13.36 -24.98 19.51
N VAL A 93 14.56 -25.28 20.02
CA VAL A 93 15.63 -25.94 19.26
C VAL A 93 15.89 -27.32 19.87
N PRO A 94 15.28 -28.40 19.33
CA PRO A 94 15.53 -29.74 19.84
C PRO A 94 16.91 -30.23 19.37
N GLY A 95 17.92 -30.07 20.22
CA GLY A 95 19.28 -30.58 19.99
C GLY A 95 20.28 -29.52 19.50
N PRO A 96 21.52 -29.93 19.17
CA PRO A 96 22.64 -29.00 18.99
C PRO A 96 22.67 -28.28 17.62
N TYR A 97 21.88 -28.73 16.63
CA TYR A 97 21.86 -28.15 15.28
C TYR A 97 20.45 -28.11 14.72
N ARG A 98 20.06 -26.96 14.14
CA ARG A 98 18.80 -26.79 13.40
C ARG A 98 18.98 -25.74 12.31
N ILE A 99 18.44 -26.04 11.12
CA ILE A 99 18.27 -25.07 10.04
C ILE A 99 16.90 -24.41 10.24
N VAL A 100 16.83 -23.09 10.12
CA VAL A 100 15.62 -22.29 10.29
C VAL A 100 15.26 -21.66 8.95
N ASP A 101 14.12 -22.05 8.40
CA ASP A 101 13.54 -21.47 7.19
C ASP A 101 12.66 -20.27 7.58
N VAL A 102 12.91 -19.12 6.92
CA VAL A 102 12.16 -17.88 7.12
C VAL A 102 11.64 -17.36 5.78
N GLU A 103 10.33 -17.12 5.72
CA GLU A 103 9.60 -16.69 4.53
C GLU A 103 8.76 -15.44 4.84
N ALA A 104 8.56 -14.55 3.85
CA ALA A 104 7.79 -13.31 4.00
C ALA A 104 6.91 -13.03 2.77
#